data_AF-A0A959NNT4-F1
#
_entry.id   AF-A0A959NNT4-F1
#
_cell.length_a   1.000
_cell.length_b   1.000
_cell.length_c   1.000
_cell.angle_alpha   90.00
_cell.angle_beta   90.00
_cell.angle_gamma   90.00
#
_symmetry.space_group_name_H-M   'P 1'
#
loop_
_entity.id
_entity.type
_entity.pdbx_description
1 polymer ?
#
loop_
_entity_poly.entity_id
_entity_poly.type
_entity_poly.pdbx_seq_one_letter_code
_entity_poly.pdbx_strand_id
1 'polypeptide(L)'
;MQDKIDILEYKKQIILQGPPGTGKTRMAKMLAFELTKSEVKLSPFEYIDWYIKNFKSSKKTRKRNVDHSNLLKEFSEVFPIETIKKMSLDQYCLGKGSTTSFCYWIEVGLKDLGRFSPGQGGTTVYGIYYSKEDETYKSTSKSPEELLKDIQIAFSDLIENEDYKKARALFRYSYILKILNSYFPEKYFPILSKQHLKSIANIFNIDIKGLNDIEINKKINDAFYKLKNNYSSEISSLDLMGHLYNKFKIKENQFDEVLIDVVDELGETKLIQFHPAYSYEDFVRGIVVETNQKSQVEYKVVNKILGDFAQKALENPAANFVLIIDEINRANLPSVLGELIYALEYRYDEEKQNTKEAAVESIYALKQNEKDLEGDITLILPKNLYIIGTMNTADRSVGHIDYAIRRRFAFVDVLPRIEPVHPEIKDTFVKISKLFVKNFNGLVDGTSIENADTLASDFRAEDVWLGHSYFICKNDDGIDKGKTEADPILKMKMKYEVIPILKEYIKDGILLDNDEIKKVMKDLLSEYGM
;
A
#
# COMPACT_ATOMS: atom_id res chain seq x y z
N MET A 1 -4.64 -4.22 -19.56
CA MET A 1 -5.36 -4.46 -18.29
C MET A 1 -6.84 -4.36 -18.55
N GLN A 2 -7.28 -3.28 -19.21
CA GLN A 2 -8.66 -3.08 -19.67
C GLN A 2 -9.28 -4.30 -20.36
N ASP A 3 -8.62 -4.91 -21.36
CA ASP A 3 -9.19 -6.08 -22.05
C ASP A 3 -9.59 -7.22 -21.12
N LYS A 4 -8.86 -7.42 -20.00
CA LYS A 4 -9.18 -8.47 -19.02
C LYS A 4 -10.37 -8.09 -18.14
N ILE A 5 -10.55 -6.80 -17.86
CA ILE A 5 -11.73 -6.26 -17.19
C ILE A 5 -12.93 -6.43 -18.10
N ASP A 6 -12.81 -6.07 -19.38
CA ASP A 6 -13.90 -6.21 -20.35
C ASP A 6 -14.33 -7.69 -20.49
N ILE A 7 -13.36 -8.62 -20.53
CA ILE A 7 -13.64 -10.06 -20.49
C ILE A 7 -14.31 -10.47 -19.17
N LEU A 8 -13.91 -9.91 -18.04
CA LEU A 8 -14.55 -10.19 -16.74
C LEU A 8 -15.95 -9.60 -16.65
N GLU A 9 -16.20 -8.43 -17.21
CA GLU A 9 -17.53 -7.84 -17.28
C GLU A 9 -18.46 -8.69 -18.15
N TYR A 10 -17.95 -9.22 -19.26
CA TYR A 10 -18.67 -10.13 -20.14
C TYR A 10 -18.86 -11.53 -19.54
N LYS A 11 -17.78 -12.19 -19.10
CA LYS A 11 -17.77 -13.61 -18.73
C LYS A 11 -17.66 -13.89 -17.23
N LYS A 12 -17.68 -12.89 -16.35
CA LYS A 12 -17.67 -12.95 -14.85
C LYS A 12 -16.66 -13.92 -14.17
N GLN A 13 -15.95 -14.73 -14.93
CA GLN A 13 -15.02 -15.74 -14.51
C GLN A 13 -13.97 -15.97 -15.60
N ILE A 14 -12.70 -15.89 -15.19
CA ILE A 14 -11.57 -16.09 -16.08
C ILE A 14 -10.56 -17.04 -15.44
N ILE A 15 -9.76 -17.70 -16.25
CA ILE A 15 -8.56 -18.41 -15.83
C ILE A 15 -7.38 -17.70 -16.48
N LEU A 16 -6.57 -17.05 -15.66
CA LEU A 16 -5.25 -16.55 -16.04
C LEU A 16 -4.31 -17.75 -16.09
N GLN A 17 -3.89 -18.14 -17.29
CA GLN A 17 -2.99 -19.27 -17.48
C GLN A 17 -1.68 -18.82 -18.10
N GLY A 18 -0.64 -19.65 -17.95
CA GLY A 18 0.64 -19.40 -18.56
C GLY A 18 1.78 -19.98 -17.73
N PRO A 19 3.02 -19.74 -18.16
CA PRO A 19 4.15 -20.46 -17.63
C PRO A 19 4.54 -19.93 -16.24
N PRO A 20 5.43 -20.63 -15.50
CA PRO A 20 5.82 -20.21 -14.16
C PRO A 20 6.47 -18.82 -14.15
N GLY A 21 6.17 -18.04 -13.12
CA GLY A 21 6.80 -16.73 -12.90
C GLY A 21 6.30 -15.58 -13.77
N THR A 22 5.10 -15.65 -14.35
CA THR A 22 4.51 -14.54 -15.12
C THR A 22 3.63 -13.58 -14.30
N GLY A 23 3.53 -13.80 -12.99
CA GLY A 23 2.81 -12.89 -12.09
C GLY A 23 1.29 -13.00 -12.16
N LYS A 24 0.73 -14.16 -12.56
CA LYS A 24 -0.73 -14.41 -12.67
C LYS A 24 -1.50 -14.04 -11.40
N THR A 25 -1.07 -14.51 -10.24
CA THR A 25 -1.71 -14.21 -8.94
C THR A 25 -1.65 -12.72 -8.60
N ARG A 26 -0.55 -12.04 -8.95
CA ARG A 26 -0.44 -10.59 -8.81
C ARG A 26 -1.43 -9.89 -9.74
N MET A 27 -1.53 -10.32 -10.99
CA MET A 27 -2.49 -9.78 -11.95
C MET A 27 -3.93 -10.00 -11.50
N ALA A 28 -4.27 -11.18 -10.97
CA ALA A 28 -5.57 -11.47 -10.38
C ALA A 28 -5.91 -10.50 -9.25
N LYS A 29 -4.96 -10.23 -8.34
CA LYS A 29 -5.12 -9.23 -7.27
C LYS A 29 -5.35 -7.82 -7.81
N MET A 30 -4.65 -7.43 -8.87
CA MET A 30 -4.84 -6.11 -9.49
C MET A 30 -6.21 -5.99 -10.17
N LEU A 31 -6.67 -7.04 -10.85
CA LEU A 31 -8.01 -7.08 -11.43
C LEU A 31 -9.09 -7.05 -10.35
N ALA A 32 -8.89 -7.79 -9.25
CA ALA A 32 -9.81 -7.77 -8.12
C ALA A 32 -9.91 -6.37 -7.51
N PHE A 33 -8.78 -5.73 -7.23
CA PHE A 33 -8.73 -4.35 -6.75
C PHE A 33 -9.53 -3.41 -7.65
N GLU A 34 -9.32 -3.49 -8.96
CA GLU A 34 -9.97 -2.63 -9.94
C GLU A 34 -11.49 -2.89 -10.05
N LEU A 35 -11.94 -4.14 -9.84
CA LEU A 35 -13.36 -4.48 -9.82
C LEU A 35 -14.04 -4.08 -8.52
N THR A 36 -13.35 -4.14 -7.38
CA THR A 36 -13.93 -3.82 -6.06
C THR A 36 -13.77 -2.37 -5.66
N LYS A 37 -12.94 -1.58 -6.36
CA LYS A 37 -12.75 -0.18 -6.02
C LYS A 37 -14.07 0.57 -6.17
N SER A 38 -14.38 1.38 -5.18
CA SER A 38 -15.48 2.35 -5.23
C SER A 38 -14.89 3.72 -5.00
N GLU A 39 -15.17 4.66 -5.90
CA GLU A 39 -14.79 6.05 -5.69
C GLU A 39 -15.73 6.67 -4.66
N VAL A 40 -15.19 7.01 -3.49
CA VAL A 40 -15.92 7.72 -2.44
C VAL A 40 -15.43 9.15 -2.40
N LYS A 41 -16.36 10.10 -2.43
CA LYS A 41 -16.09 11.52 -2.19
C LYS A 41 -16.12 11.77 -0.69
N LEU A 42 -14.99 12.18 -0.14
CA LEU A 42 -14.88 12.56 1.26
C LEU A 42 -14.69 14.08 1.38
N SER A 43 -15.34 14.68 2.37
CA SER A 43 -14.95 16.01 2.83
C SER A 43 -13.49 16.01 3.32
N PRO A 44 -12.81 17.17 3.38
CA PRO A 44 -11.44 17.23 3.88
C PRO A 44 -11.26 16.60 5.28
N PHE A 45 -12.25 16.74 6.16
CA PHE A 45 -12.21 16.14 7.49
C PHE A 45 -12.29 14.61 7.44
N GLU A 46 -13.28 14.07 6.73
CA GLU A 46 -13.46 12.61 6.56
C GLU A 46 -12.24 11.97 5.91
N TYR A 47 -11.61 12.66 4.95
CA TYR A 47 -10.37 12.19 4.35
C TYR A 47 -9.22 12.09 5.37
N ILE A 48 -9.08 13.07 6.27
CA ILE A 48 -8.04 13.03 7.31
C ILE A 48 -8.31 11.91 8.32
N ASP A 49 -9.57 11.72 8.71
CA ASP A 49 -9.98 10.59 9.55
C ASP A 49 -9.62 9.24 8.89
N TRP A 50 -10.02 9.05 7.62
CA TRP A 50 -9.67 7.87 6.81
C TRP A 50 -8.16 7.69 6.69
N TYR A 51 -7.42 8.76 6.42
CA TYR A 51 -5.97 8.70 6.24
C TYR A 51 -5.25 8.29 7.52
N ILE A 52 -5.64 8.83 8.68
CA ILE A 52 -5.07 8.47 9.98
C ILE A 52 -5.38 7.02 10.33
N LYS A 53 -6.61 6.56 10.09
CA LYS A 53 -7.05 5.17 10.29
C LYS A 53 -6.24 4.18 9.47
N ASN A 54 -5.95 4.51 8.20
CA ASN A 54 -5.29 3.62 7.24
C ASN A 54 -3.78 3.85 7.12
N PHE A 55 -3.20 4.75 7.91
CA PHE A 55 -1.78 5.07 7.83
C PHE A 55 -0.91 3.86 8.21
N LYS A 56 0.07 3.55 7.34
CA LYS A 56 1.11 2.56 7.60
C LYS A 56 2.47 3.18 7.34
N SER A 57 3.35 3.13 8.33
CA SER A 57 4.71 3.64 8.22
C SER A 57 5.58 2.72 7.38
N SER A 58 6.27 3.30 6.40
CA SER A 58 7.33 2.60 5.67
C SER A 58 8.61 2.55 6.52
N LYS A 59 9.57 1.69 6.13
CA LYS A 59 10.91 1.67 6.75
C LYS A 59 11.57 3.04 6.73
N LYS A 60 11.39 3.80 5.64
CA LYS A 60 11.91 5.16 5.48
C LYS A 60 11.25 6.12 6.47
N THR A 61 9.93 6.04 6.64
CA THR A 61 9.18 6.86 7.61
C THR A 61 9.65 6.59 9.03
N ARG A 62 9.80 5.31 9.41
CA ARG A 62 10.30 4.93 10.74
C ARG A 62 11.70 5.48 11.02
N LYS A 63 12.62 5.34 10.05
CA LYS A 63 13.97 5.90 10.17
C LYS A 63 13.94 7.41 10.37
N ARG A 64 13.16 8.13 9.54
CA ARG A 64 13.00 9.58 9.65
C ARG A 64 12.48 10.01 11.03
N ASN A 65 11.50 9.29 11.58
CA ASN A 65 10.94 9.60 12.90
C ASN A 65 11.96 9.39 14.03
N VAL A 66 12.85 8.40 13.90
CA VAL A 66 14.00 8.22 14.81
C VAL A 66 14.98 9.39 14.70
N ASP A 67 15.36 9.78 13.47
CA ASP A 67 16.28 10.90 13.23
C ASP A 67 15.72 12.22 13.82
N HIS A 68 14.42 12.47 13.63
CA HIS A 68 13.71 13.61 14.22
C HIS A 68 13.74 13.60 15.75
N SER A 69 13.52 12.44 16.37
CA SER A 69 13.54 12.30 17.83
C SER A 69 14.94 12.55 18.40
N ASN A 70 15.98 12.08 17.71
CA ASN A 70 17.37 12.33 18.09
C ASN A 70 17.72 13.82 18.01
N LEU A 71 17.26 14.51 16.97
CA LEU A 71 17.51 15.93 16.77
C LEU A 71 16.85 16.81 17.85
N LEU A 72 15.62 16.47 18.27
CA LEU A 72 14.96 17.14 19.40
C LEU A 72 15.69 16.90 20.73
N LYS A 73 16.21 15.69 20.93
CA LYS A 73 17.00 15.34 22.11
C LYS A 73 18.30 16.15 22.15
N GLU A 74 19.03 16.22 21.05
CA GLU A 74 20.25 17.02 20.93
C GLU A 74 19.97 18.50 21.24
N PHE A 75 18.90 19.07 20.66
CA PHE A 75 18.51 20.44 20.97
C PHE A 75 18.22 20.68 22.45
N SER A 76 17.51 19.73 23.09
CA SER A 76 17.17 19.81 24.52
C SER A 76 18.39 19.69 25.43
N GLU A 77 19.41 18.94 25.01
CA GLU A 77 20.69 18.80 25.70
C GLU A 77 21.55 20.07 25.58
N VAL A 78 21.51 20.75 24.42
CA VAL A 78 22.25 22.01 24.20
C VAL A 78 21.56 23.19 24.90
N PHE A 79 20.23 23.23 24.89
CA PHE A 79 19.43 24.30 25.49
C PHE A 79 18.47 23.80 26.58
N PRO A 80 18.97 23.20 27.67
CA PRO A 80 18.15 22.95 28.84
C PRO A 80 17.72 24.29 29.46
N ILE A 81 16.71 24.26 30.32
CA ILE A 81 16.16 25.45 30.98
C ILE A 81 17.22 26.26 31.72
N GLU A 82 18.22 25.61 32.31
CA GLU A 82 19.34 26.25 33.00
C GLU A 82 20.21 27.09 32.06
N THR A 83 20.40 26.61 30.82
CA THR A 83 21.10 27.36 29.77
C THR A 83 20.25 28.54 29.32
N ILE A 84 18.94 28.36 29.12
CA ILE A 84 18.03 29.44 28.71
C ILE A 84 18.03 30.60 29.71
N LYS A 85 18.07 30.31 31.02
CA LYS A 85 18.10 31.33 32.09
C LYS A 85 19.37 32.18 32.11
N LYS A 86 20.48 31.68 31.54
CA LYS A 86 21.81 32.28 31.67
C LYS A 86 22.55 32.47 30.34
N MET A 87 21.89 32.23 29.21
CA MET A 87 22.51 32.27 27.89
C MET A 87 23.11 33.64 27.60
N SER A 88 24.32 33.67 27.04
CA SER A 88 24.97 34.91 26.59
C SER A 88 24.41 35.41 25.25
N LEU A 89 24.78 36.62 24.85
CA LEU A 89 24.44 37.16 23.53
C LEU A 89 24.94 36.25 22.38
N ASP A 90 26.13 35.66 22.54
CA ASP A 90 26.71 34.72 21.58
C ASP A 90 25.91 33.41 21.49
N GLN A 91 25.42 32.92 22.63
CA GLN A 91 24.60 31.70 22.67
C GLN A 91 23.18 31.94 22.14
N TYR A 92 22.70 33.19 22.13
CA TYR A 92 21.36 33.53 21.64
C TYR A 92 21.35 33.91 20.14
N CYS A 93 22.19 34.87 19.73
CA CYS A 93 22.02 35.62 18.50
C CYS A 93 22.51 34.91 17.23
N LEU A 94 21.97 35.32 16.08
CA LEU A 94 22.54 35.07 14.75
C LEU A 94 23.53 36.17 14.35
N GLY A 95 24.46 35.86 13.45
CA GLY A 95 25.27 36.86 12.74
C GLY A 95 26.79 36.70 12.83
N LYS A 96 27.32 36.01 13.85
CA LYS A 96 28.77 35.70 13.94
C LYS A 96 29.22 34.49 13.10
N GLY A 97 28.31 33.86 12.36
CA GLY A 97 28.60 32.60 11.65
C GLY A 97 28.62 31.37 12.55
N SER A 98 28.25 31.52 13.83
CA SER A 98 28.04 30.39 14.74
C SER A 98 26.84 29.55 14.28
N THR A 99 27.07 28.24 14.19
CA THR A 99 26.03 27.23 13.95
C THR A 99 25.50 26.62 15.26
N THR A 100 25.84 27.22 16.41
CA THR A 100 25.50 26.68 17.73
C THR A 100 24.60 27.58 18.55
N SER A 101 24.22 28.76 18.05
CA SER A 101 23.32 29.66 18.79
C SER A 101 21.87 29.19 18.77
N PHE A 102 21.09 29.63 19.77
CA PHE A 102 19.69 29.26 19.92
C PHE A 102 18.87 29.64 18.67
N CYS A 103 19.06 30.87 18.16
CA CYS A 103 18.35 31.31 16.97
C CYS A 103 18.75 30.50 15.72
N TYR A 104 20.02 30.05 15.62
CA TYR A 104 20.45 29.16 14.54
C TYR A 104 19.75 27.81 14.62
N TRP A 105 19.69 27.22 15.82
CA TRP A 105 18.99 25.95 16.03
C TRP A 105 17.51 26.06 15.66
N ILE A 106 16.83 27.12 16.09
CA ILE A 106 15.42 27.33 15.78
C ILE A 106 15.16 27.50 14.27
N GLU A 107 16.03 28.22 13.55
CA GLU A 107 15.85 28.50 12.12
C GLU A 107 16.33 27.36 11.20
N VAL A 108 17.52 26.84 11.48
CA VAL A 108 18.25 25.93 10.58
C VAL A 108 18.38 24.54 11.21
N GLY A 109 18.83 24.46 12.45
CA GLY A 109 19.09 23.17 13.12
C GLY A 109 17.87 22.27 13.21
N LEU A 110 16.69 22.85 13.46
CA LEU A 110 15.40 22.15 13.60
C LEU A 110 14.51 22.29 12.37
N LYS A 111 15.07 22.56 11.20
CA LYS A 111 14.31 22.82 9.96
C LYS A 111 13.41 21.64 9.57
N ASP A 112 13.86 20.41 9.80
CA ASP A 112 13.12 19.18 9.46
C ASP A 112 11.95 18.91 10.43
N LEU A 113 11.96 19.57 11.59
CA LEU A 113 10.94 19.51 12.63
C LEU A 113 9.95 20.69 12.53
N GLY A 114 9.54 21.02 11.30
CA GLY A 114 8.71 22.18 11.01
C GLY A 114 9.54 23.42 10.68
N ARG A 115 9.54 23.80 9.40
CA ARG A 115 10.35 24.90 8.89
C ARG A 115 9.87 26.25 9.46
N PHE A 116 10.75 26.93 10.18
CA PHE A 116 10.60 28.34 10.53
C PHE A 116 11.35 29.19 9.51
N SER A 117 10.71 30.25 8.99
CA SER A 117 11.37 31.19 8.07
C SER A 117 11.03 32.61 8.51
N PRO A 118 11.98 33.35 9.08
CA PRO A 118 11.73 34.70 9.63
C PRO A 118 11.51 35.77 8.55
N GLY A 119 11.89 35.51 7.29
CA GLY A 119 11.91 36.51 6.21
C GLY A 119 13.10 37.47 6.32
N GLN A 120 13.09 38.58 5.57
CA GLN A 120 14.12 39.62 5.68
C GLN A 120 13.79 40.54 6.86
N GLY A 121 14.50 40.41 8.00
CA GLY A 121 14.35 41.30 9.16
C GLY A 121 14.78 40.70 10.50
N GLY A 122 16.09 40.50 10.71
CA GLY A 122 16.65 39.84 11.90
C GLY A 122 16.18 40.41 13.25
N THR A 123 16.21 41.73 13.44
CA THR A 123 15.70 42.41 14.66
C THR A 123 14.23 42.17 14.91
N THR A 124 13.41 42.27 13.85
CA THR A 124 11.95 42.22 13.99
C THR A 124 11.42 40.84 14.37
N VAL A 125 12.26 39.81 14.27
CA VAL A 125 11.88 38.42 14.57
C VAL A 125 12.57 37.89 15.82
N TYR A 126 13.87 38.14 15.98
CA TYR A 126 14.66 37.63 17.11
C TYR A 126 14.93 38.67 18.19
N GLY A 127 14.53 39.92 18.01
CA GLY A 127 14.76 41.00 18.98
C GLY A 127 16.21 41.50 19.03
N ILE A 128 17.20 40.60 18.93
CA ILE A 128 18.64 40.88 18.95
C ILE A 128 19.34 40.19 17.77
N TYR A 129 20.27 40.89 17.12
CA TYR A 129 21.17 40.30 16.11
C TYR A 129 22.57 40.89 16.20
N TYR A 130 23.55 40.19 15.64
CA TYR A 130 24.91 40.70 15.48
C TYR A 130 25.08 41.35 14.09
N SER A 131 25.42 42.64 14.05
CA SER A 131 25.77 43.36 12.83
C SER A 131 27.22 43.06 12.47
N LYS A 132 27.45 42.43 11.31
CA LYS A 132 28.82 42.22 10.80
C LYS A 132 29.48 43.52 10.35
N GLU A 133 28.69 44.49 9.88
CA GLU A 133 29.18 45.78 9.41
C GLU A 133 29.65 46.65 10.58
N ASP A 134 28.89 46.67 11.68
CA ASP A 134 29.19 47.48 12.85
C ASP A 134 29.97 46.72 13.94
N GLU A 135 30.27 45.44 13.72
CA GLU A 135 30.87 44.50 14.69
C GLU A 135 30.25 44.54 16.10
N THR A 136 28.94 44.82 16.18
CA THR A 136 28.22 45.06 17.43
C THR A 136 26.86 44.39 17.46
N TYR A 137 26.37 44.10 18.66
CA TYR A 137 25.00 43.65 18.87
C TYR A 137 24.02 44.81 18.72
N LYS A 138 22.92 44.54 18.03
CA LYS A 138 21.85 45.49 17.80
C LYS A 138 20.53 44.89 18.26
N SER A 139 19.64 45.73 18.75
CA SER A 139 18.38 45.34 19.38
C SER A 139 17.27 46.31 19.00
N THR A 140 16.02 45.89 19.17
CA THR A 140 14.84 46.63 18.69
C THR A 140 14.43 47.81 19.56
N SER A 141 14.69 47.78 20.88
CA SER A 141 14.07 48.73 21.82
C SER A 141 14.93 49.20 22.99
N LYS A 142 15.85 48.36 23.49
CA LYS A 142 16.73 48.62 24.65
C LYS A 142 18.15 48.17 24.32
N SER A 143 19.11 48.32 25.23
CA SER A 143 20.44 47.70 25.04
C SER A 143 20.31 46.19 24.83
N PRO A 144 21.19 45.56 24.03
CA PRO A 144 21.15 44.11 23.78
C PRO A 144 21.16 43.29 25.06
N GLU A 145 21.92 43.70 26.08
CA GLU A 145 22.04 43.02 27.36
C GLU A 145 20.77 43.10 28.20
N GLU A 146 20.09 44.25 28.20
CA GLU A 146 18.80 44.41 28.88
C GLU A 146 17.71 43.60 28.18
N LEU A 147 17.66 43.66 26.85
CA LEU A 147 16.67 42.90 26.08
C LEU A 147 16.90 41.40 26.23
N LEU A 148 18.16 40.94 26.32
CA LEU A 148 18.46 39.53 26.54
C LEU A 148 17.90 39.03 27.87
N LYS A 149 17.99 39.83 28.95
CA LYS A 149 17.38 39.47 30.25
C LYS A 149 15.86 39.32 30.14
N ASP A 150 15.20 40.24 29.43
CA ASP A 150 13.75 40.16 29.17
C ASP A 150 13.41 38.87 28.38
N ILE A 151 14.23 38.50 27.39
CA ILE A 151 14.08 37.26 26.60
C ILE A 151 14.29 36.01 27.45
N GLN A 152 15.34 35.97 28.29
CA GLN A 152 15.62 34.85 29.19
C GLN A 152 14.43 34.59 30.13
N ILE A 153 13.84 35.66 30.71
CA ILE A 153 12.66 35.56 31.56
C ILE A 153 11.45 35.07 30.76
N ALA A 154 11.22 35.66 29.58
CA ALA A 154 10.08 35.29 28.74
C ALA A 154 10.14 33.84 28.26
N PHE A 155 11.31 33.34 27.89
CA PHE A 155 11.49 31.95 27.47
C PHE A 155 11.45 30.99 28.65
N SER A 156 11.95 31.38 29.82
CA SER A 156 11.86 30.55 31.03
C SER A 156 10.39 30.32 31.40
N ASP A 157 9.57 31.37 31.44
CA ASP A 157 8.12 31.22 31.67
C ASP A 157 7.43 30.38 30.59
N LEU A 158 7.83 30.57 29.33
CA LEU A 158 7.27 29.82 28.20
C LEU A 158 7.56 28.32 28.30
N ILE A 159 8.76 27.94 28.72
CA ILE A 159 9.19 26.54 28.78
C ILE A 159 8.75 25.90 30.10
N GLU A 160 8.89 26.56 31.24
CA GLU A 160 8.53 25.96 32.53
C GLU A 160 7.02 25.90 32.75
N ASN A 161 6.30 26.95 32.34
CA ASN A 161 4.89 27.15 32.69
C ASN A 161 3.94 27.16 31.47
N GLU A 162 4.48 27.05 30.24
CA GLU A 162 3.72 27.28 29.00
C GLU A 162 3.03 28.67 28.94
N ASP A 163 3.47 29.64 29.76
CA ASP A 163 2.94 31.01 29.77
C ASP A 163 3.64 31.86 28.71
N TYR A 164 2.92 32.11 27.62
CA TYR A 164 3.43 32.87 26.50
C TYR A 164 3.20 34.38 26.61
N LYS A 165 2.59 34.92 27.68
CA LYS A 165 2.25 36.36 27.75
C LYS A 165 3.47 37.27 27.62
N LYS A 166 4.54 36.98 28.37
CA LYS A 166 5.81 37.73 28.29
C LYS A 166 6.48 37.53 26.94
N ALA A 167 6.54 36.30 26.45
CA ALA A 167 7.08 35.99 25.13
C ALA A 167 6.31 36.72 24.02
N ARG A 168 4.99 36.84 24.14
CA ARG A 168 4.13 37.51 23.15
C ARG A 168 4.31 39.01 23.11
N ALA A 169 4.68 39.63 24.24
CA ALA A 169 5.04 41.04 24.27
C ALA A 169 6.32 41.32 23.44
N LEU A 170 7.21 40.34 23.30
CA LEU A 170 8.48 40.47 22.58
C LEU A 170 8.43 39.92 21.15
N PHE A 171 7.68 38.84 20.92
CA PHE A 171 7.79 38.02 19.72
C PHE A 171 6.44 37.73 19.06
N ARG A 172 6.50 37.41 17.76
CA ARG A 172 5.35 36.93 16.97
C ARG A 172 4.99 35.50 17.36
N TYR A 173 3.72 35.13 17.20
CA TYR A 173 3.24 33.78 17.51
C TYR A 173 4.00 32.67 16.79
N SER A 174 4.43 32.87 15.55
CA SER A 174 5.16 31.84 14.78
C SER A 174 6.48 31.43 15.43
N TYR A 175 7.19 32.37 16.05
CA TYR A 175 8.45 32.08 16.75
C TYR A 175 8.19 31.40 18.08
N ILE A 176 7.19 31.87 18.83
CA ILE A 176 6.75 31.25 20.09
C ILE A 176 6.29 29.80 19.85
N LEU A 177 5.47 29.58 18.82
CA LEU A 177 5.01 28.25 18.40
C LEU A 177 6.17 27.34 18.01
N LYS A 178 7.20 27.88 17.36
CA LYS A 178 8.38 27.07 17.01
C LYS A 178 9.10 26.61 18.26
N ILE A 179 9.31 27.50 19.23
CA ILE A 179 9.93 27.15 20.52
C ILE A 179 9.07 26.12 21.26
N LEU A 180 7.76 26.36 21.38
CA LEU A 180 6.82 25.46 22.04
C LEU A 180 6.79 24.07 21.37
N ASN A 181 6.78 23.99 20.04
CA ASN A 181 6.83 22.72 19.31
C ASN A 181 8.19 22.01 19.47
N SER A 182 9.30 22.75 19.60
CA SER A 182 10.62 22.17 19.85
C SER A 182 10.76 21.55 21.25
N TYR A 183 10.20 22.19 22.29
CA TYR A 183 10.25 21.66 23.67
C TYR A 183 9.10 20.68 23.96
N PHE A 184 7.94 20.86 23.32
CA PHE A 184 6.71 20.09 23.57
C PHE A 184 6.07 19.60 22.25
N PRO A 185 6.75 18.76 21.47
CA PRO A 185 6.28 18.29 20.15
C PRO A 185 4.95 17.53 20.22
N GLU A 186 4.63 16.93 21.38
CA GLU A 186 3.37 16.22 21.61
C GLU A 186 2.20 17.15 21.92
N LYS A 187 2.46 18.41 22.34
CA LYS A 187 1.42 19.37 22.73
C LYS A 187 1.12 20.42 21.66
N TYR A 188 2.03 20.62 20.72
CA TYR A 188 1.90 21.64 19.69
C TYR A 188 2.12 21.04 18.32
N PHE A 189 1.17 21.28 17.42
CA PHE A 189 1.22 20.80 16.05
C PHE A 189 2.32 21.54 15.26
N PRO A 190 3.09 20.90 14.36
CA PRO A 190 4.26 21.50 13.70
C PRO A 190 3.90 22.49 12.56
N ILE A 191 3.01 23.44 12.85
CA ILE A 191 2.53 24.50 11.96
C ILE A 191 2.62 25.84 12.67
N LEU A 192 3.36 26.77 12.05
CA LEU A 192 3.78 28.03 12.68
C LEU A 192 3.08 29.25 12.06
N SER A 193 2.59 29.12 10.83
CA SER A 193 1.97 30.22 10.09
C SER A 193 0.50 30.36 10.48
N LYS A 194 0.10 31.59 10.86
CA LYS A 194 -1.30 31.93 11.15
C LYS A 194 -2.25 31.55 10.03
N GLN A 195 -1.88 31.83 8.78
CA GLN A 195 -2.71 31.50 7.62
C GLN A 195 -2.88 30.00 7.48
N HIS A 196 -1.80 29.23 7.66
CA HIS A 196 -1.86 27.77 7.55
C HIS A 196 -2.61 27.13 8.73
N LEU A 197 -2.52 27.71 9.93
CA LEU A 197 -3.33 27.28 11.08
C LEU A 197 -4.82 27.42 10.80
N LYS A 198 -5.25 28.53 10.19
CA LYS A 198 -6.66 28.72 9.78
C LYS A 198 -7.10 27.69 8.75
N SER A 199 -6.27 27.49 7.73
CA SER A 199 -6.48 26.48 6.68
C SER A 199 -6.65 25.08 7.27
N ILE A 200 -5.75 24.67 8.16
CA ILE A 200 -5.80 23.35 8.77
C ILE A 200 -6.95 23.23 9.77
N ALA A 201 -7.24 24.28 10.54
CA ALA A 201 -8.42 24.29 11.40
C ALA A 201 -9.72 24.10 10.60
N ASN A 202 -9.82 24.67 9.39
CA ASN A 202 -10.95 24.44 8.48
C ASN A 202 -11.03 22.98 8.03
N ILE A 203 -9.90 22.36 7.64
CA ILE A 203 -9.84 20.92 7.30
C ILE A 203 -10.31 20.05 8.47
N PHE A 204 -9.93 20.42 9.69
CA PHE A 204 -10.33 19.72 10.91
C PHE A 204 -11.73 20.08 11.42
N ASN A 205 -12.46 20.97 10.73
CA ASN A 205 -13.75 21.50 11.14
C ASN A 205 -13.75 22.10 12.57
N ILE A 206 -12.71 22.87 12.89
CA ILE A 206 -12.49 23.51 14.20
C ILE A 206 -12.96 24.96 14.16
N ASP A 207 -13.85 25.34 15.09
CA ASP A 207 -14.18 26.75 15.32
C ASP A 207 -13.02 27.50 15.98
N ILE A 208 -12.54 28.51 15.27
CA ILE A 208 -11.41 29.38 15.63
C ILE A 208 -11.84 30.77 16.08
N LYS A 209 -13.14 31.07 16.17
CA LYS A 209 -13.63 32.41 16.53
C LYS A 209 -13.14 32.81 17.92
N GLY A 210 -12.49 33.97 18.01
CA GLY A 210 -11.96 34.51 19.26
C GLY A 210 -10.64 33.89 19.74
N LEU A 211 -10.10 32.89 19.02
CA LEU A 211 -8.86 32.23 19.40
C LEU A 211 -7.63 32.91 18.81
N ASN A 212 -6.54 32.89 19.58
CA ASN A 212 -5.22 33.25 19.10
C ASN A 212 -4.49 32.06 18.45
N ASP A 213 -3.37 32.34 17.78
CA ASP A 213 -2.63 31.35 17.00
C ASP A 213 -2.16 30.14 17.83
N ILE A 214 -1.82 30.31 19.11
CA ILE A 214 -1.41 29.22 20.02
C ILE A 214 -2.62 28.35 20.39
N GLU A 215 -3.76 28.96 20.68
CA GLU A 215 -5.00 28.24 21.00
C GLU A 215 -5.52 27.45 19.80
N ILE A 216 -5.45 28.03 18.59
CA ILE A 216 -5.79 27.32 17.34
C ILE A 216 -4.87 26.11 17.15
N ASN A 217 -3.57 26.28 17.35
CA ASN A 217 -2.60 25.20 17.22
C ASN A 217 -2.88 24.06 18.22
N LYS A 218 -3.16 24.37 19.49
CA LYS A 218 -3.54 23.37 20.51
C LYS A 218 -4.80 22.61 20.11
N LYS A 219 -5.86 23.30 19.65
CA LYS A 219 -7.08 22.62 19.19
C LYS A 219 -6.83 21.66 18.03
N ILE A 220 -5.99 22.04 17.06
CA ILE A 220 -5.59 21.14 15.95
C ILE A 220 -4.84 19.93 16.49
N ASN A 221 -3.90 20.15 17.41
CA ASN A 221 -3.13 19.09 18.04
C ASN A 221 -4.02 18.10 18.80
N ASP A 222 -4.95 18.60 19.61
CA ASP A 222 -5.90 17.80 20.38
C ASP A 222 -6.80 16.97 19.45
N ALA A 223 -7.32 17.58 18.36
CA ALA A 223 -8.11 16.88 17.35
C ALA A 223 -7.30 15.75 16.68
N PHE A 224 -6.05 16.02 16.33
CA PHE A 224 -5.15 15.01 15.78
C PHE A 224 -4.91 13.85 16.75
N TYR A 225 -4.51 14.12 18.01
CA TYR A 225 -4.24 13.06 18.98
C TYR A 225 -5.50 12.28 19.35
N LYS A 226 -6.68 12.91 19.35
CA LYS A 226 -7.95 12.21 19.51
C LYS A 226 -8.14 11.15 18.41
N LEU A 227 -7.97 11.52 17.14
CA LEU A 227 -8.07 10.58 16.01
C LEU A 227 -6.99 9.50 16.07
N LYS A 228 -5.74 9.90 16.30
CA LYS A 228 -4.59 8.98 16.41
C LYS A 228 -4.82 7.90 17.46
N ASN A 229 -5.25 8.31 18.66
CA ASN A 229 -5.47 7.40 19.79
C ASN A 229 -6.69 6.50 19.54
N ASN A 230 -7.77 7.02 18.96
CA ASN A 230 -8.95 6.23 18.63
C ASN A 230 -8.63 5.04 17.72
N TYR A 231 -7.75 5.23 16.74
CA TYR A 231 -7.35 4.18 15.79
C TYR A 231 -6.07 3.43 16.18
N SER A 232 -5.46 3.76 17.33
CA SER A 232 -4.11 3.26 17.69
C SER A 232 -3.08 3.44 16.56
N SER A 233 -3.18 4.55 15.82
CA SER A 233 -2.39 4.80 14.62
C SER A 233 -0.95 5.20 14.97
N GLU A 234 0.02 4.69 14.22
CA GLU A 234 1.45 4.99 14.41
C GLU A 234 1.90 6.33 13.78
N ILE A 235 0.98 7.07 13.15
CA ILE A 235 1.28 8.35 12.48
C ILE A 235 1.82 9.41 13.46
N SER A 236 2.86 10.16 13.07
CA SER A 236 3.34 11.32 13.84
C SER A 236 2.68 12.63 13.36
N SER A 237 2.71 13.67 14.20
CA SER A 237 2.23 15.01 13.80
C SER A 237 3.00 15.58 12.61
N LEU A 238 4.29 15.22 12.46
CA LEU A 238 5.13 15.59 11.32
C LEU A 238 4.75 14.82 10.05
N ASP A 239 4.40 13.53 10.17
CA ASP A 239 3.91 12.73 9.05
C ASP A 239 2.61 13.34 8.49
N LEU A 240 1.66 13.64 9.39
CA LEU A 240 0.40 14.27 9.01
C LEU A 240 0.62 15.67 8.43
N MET A 241 1.47 16.49 9.04
CA MET A 241 1.79 17.82 8.53
C MET A 241 2.36 17.75 7.10
N GLY A 242 3.31 16.85 6.84
CA GLY A 242 3.83 16.63 5.50
C GLY A 242 2.76 16.20 4.50
N HIS A 243 1.86 15.30 4.92
CA HIS A 243 0.74 14.86 4.10
C HIS A 243 -0.23 15.99 3.77
N LEU A 244 -0.59 16.83 4.75
CA LEU A 244 -1.47 17.97 4.57
C LEU A 244 -0.96 18.95 3.50
N TYR A 245 0.34 19.27 3.52
CA TYR A 245 0.95 20.14 2.51
C TYR A 245 1.04 19.50 1.12
N ASN A 246 1.20 18.18 1.05
CA ASN A 246 1.26 17.47 -0.23
C ASN A 246 -0.13 17.31 -0.84
N LYS A 247 -1.15 17.05 -0.02
CA LYS A 247 -2.50 16.74 -0.48
C LYS A 247 -3.35 17.98 -0.71
N PHE A 248 -3.26 18.98 0.17
CA PHE A 248 -4.13 20.15 0.14
C PHE A 248 -3.36 21.41 -0.24
N LYS A 249 -4.05 22.32 -0.95
CA LYS A 249 -3.52 23.65 -1.25
C LYS A 249 -3.63 24.58 -0.04
N ILE A 250 -2.90 24.27 1.02
CA ILE A 250 -2.97 24.97 2.33
C ILE A 250 -2.80 26.50 2.21
N LYS A 251 -2.02 26.98 1.24
CA LYS A 251 -1.80 28.42 1.00
C LYS A 251 -3.02 29.14 0.41
N GLU A 252 -3.84 28.43 -0.37
CA GLU A 252 -4.99 29.00 -1.10
C GLU A 252 -6.28 28.98 -0.25
N ASN A 253 -6.30 28.22 0.86
CA ASN A 253 -7.45 28.08 1.76
C ASN A 253 -8.76 27.70 1.03
N GLN A 254 -8.62 26.90 -0.02
CA GLN A 254 -9.70 26.28 -0.78
C GLN A 254 -9.45 24.78 -0.77
N PHE A 255 -10.43 24.01 -0.28
CA PHE A 255 -10.32 22.57 -0.13
C PHE A 255 -11.54 21.93 -0.79
N ASP A 256 -11.30 21.29 -1.92
CA ASP A 256 -12.31 20.50 -2.61
C ASP A 256 -12.52 19.16 -1.87
N GLU A 257 -13.64 18.51 -2.17
CA GLU A 257 -13.86 17.11 -1.79
C GLU A 257 -12.73 16.23 -2.35
N VAL A 258 -12.29 15.28 -1.54
CA VAL A 258 -11.22 14.35 -1.90
C VAL A 258 -11.84 13.04 -2.36
N LEU A 259 -11.64 12.73 -3.64
CA LEU A 259 -11.89 11.39 -4.16
C LEU A 259 -10.83 10.43 -3.61
N ILE A 260 -11.31 9.34 -3.02
CA ILE A 260 -10.48 8.20 -2.67
C ILE A 260 -11.07 6.93 -3.29
N ASP A 261 -10.17 6.06 -3.76
CA ASP A 261 -10.52 4.69 -4.06
C ASP A 261 -10.60 3.94 -2.73
N VAL A 262 -11.80 3.53 -2.37
CA VAL A 262 -12.00 2.66 -1.22
C VAL A 262 -12.18 1.23 -1.71
N VAL A 263 -11.41 0.33 -1.11
CA VAL A 263 -11.45 -1.11 -1.39
C VAL A 263 -12.15 -1.78 -0.23
N ASP A 264 -13.00 -2.75 -0.54
CA ASP A 264 -13.68 -3.62 0.43
C ASP A 264 -14.60 -2.92 1.46
N GLU A 265 -14.91 -1.62 1.34
CA GLU A 265 -15.95 -0.99 2.18
C GLU A 265 -17.37 -1.27 1.65
N LEU A 266 -17.49 -1.46 0.33
CA LEU A 266 -18.74 -1.88 -0.30
C LEU A 266 -18.67 -3.33 -0.80
N GLY A 267 -17.51 -3.80 -1.31
CA GLY A 267 -17.31 -5.16 -1.85
C GLY A 267 -16.45 -6.06 -0.96
N GLU A 268 -16.04 -7.23 -1.46
CA GLU A 268 -15.09 -8.11 -0.76
C GLU A 268 -14.21 -8.87 -1.77
N THR A 269 -12.89 -8.93 -1.53
CA THR A 269 -11.98 -9.83 -2.27
C THR A 269 -11.46 -10.96 -1.39
N LYS A 270 -11.49 -12.20 -1.90
CA LYS A 270 -10.97 -13.38 -1.19
C LYS A 270 -10.00 -14.17 -2.08
N LEU A 271 -8.82 -14.46 -1.56
CA LEU A 271 -7.81 -15.31 -2.22
C LEU A 271 -7.74 -16.65 -1.51
N ILE A 272 -7.88 -17.73 -2.27
CA ILE A 272 -7.65 -19.10 -1.83
C ILE A 272 -6.70 -19.81 -2.79
N GLN A 273 -6.13 -20.94 -2.36
CA GLN A 273 -5.31 -21.80 -3.21
C GLN A 273 -5.89 -23.22 -3.18
N PHE A 274 -6.04 -23.83 -4.35
CA PHE A 274 -6.49 -25.22 -4.46
C PHE A 274 -5.35 -26.22 -4.28
N HIS A 275 -5.72 -27.36 -3.70
CA HIS A 275 -4.85 -28.51 -3.46
C HIS A 275 -5.61 -29.79 -3.73
N PRO A 276 -4.94 -30.94 -3.98
CA PRO A 276 -5.61 -32.18 -4.37
C PRO A 276 -6.67 -32.69 -3.41
N ALA A 277 -6.56 -32.35 -2.11
CA ALA A 277 -7.54 -32.73 -1.09
C ALA A 277 -8.78 -31.82 -1.00
N TYR A 278 -8.91 -30.79 -1.84
CA TYR A 278 -10.11 -29.92 -1.81
C TYR A 278 -11.33 -30.70 -2.27
N SER A 279 -12.39 -30.64 -1.48
CA SER A 279 -13.68 -31.28 -1.76
C SER A 279 -14.78 -30.25 -2.02
N TYR A 280 -15.96 -30.74 -2.44
CA TYR A 280 -17.16 -29.92 -2.54
C TYR A 280 -17.53 -29.34 -1.16
N GLU A 281 -17.38 -30.14 -0.11
CA GLU A 281 -17.72 -29.83 1.28
C GLU A 281 -16.84 -28.75 1.91
N ASP A 282 -15.69 -28.47 1.29
CA ASP A 282 -14.79 -27.39 1.69
C ASP A 282 -15.08 -26.09 0.93
N PHE A 283 -15.65 -26.18 -0.28
CA PHE A 283 -15.72 -25.07 -1.21
C PHE A 283 -17.12 -24.53 -1.43
N VAL A 284 -18.12 -25.39 -1.58
CA VAL A 284 -19.50 -24.99 -1.93
C VAL A 284 -20.40 -25.01 -0.70
N ARG A 285 -20.74 -26.21 -0.20
CA ARG A 285 -21.60 -26.44 0.96
C ARG A 285 -21.22 -27.74 1.64
N GLY A 286 -21.33 -27.80 2.96
CA GLY A 286 -21.09 -29.03 3.70
C GLY A 286 -21.85 -29.09 5.01
N ILE A 287 -21.94 -30.30 5.58
CA ILE A 287 -22.55 -30.53 6.88
C ILE A 287 -21.49 -30.29 7.95
N VAL A 288 -21.82 -29.45 8.94
CA VAL A 288 -21.02 -29.26 10.16
C VAL A 288 -21.79 -29.77 11.36
N VAL A 289 -21.03 -30.21 12.33
CA VAL A 289 -21.54 -30.70 13.60
C VAL A 289 -21.36 -29.60 14.63
N GLU A 290 -22.46 -29.12 15.19
CA GLU A 290 -22.47 -28.12 16.25
C GLU A 290 -23.13 -28.70 17.50
N THR A 291 -22.73 -28.17 18.66
CA THR A 291 -23.37 -28.51 19.93
C THR A 291 -24.32 -27.38 20.29
N ASN A 292 -25.62 -27.67 20.38
CA ASN A 292 -26.59 -26.65 20.76
C ASN A 292 -26.45 -26.26 22.24
N GLN A 293 -27.20 -25.24 22.68
CA GLN A 293 -27.19 -24.75 24.07
C GLN A 293 -27.57 -25.82 25.12
N LYS A 294 -28.13 -26.97 24.69
CA LYS A 294 -28.50 -28.11 25.53
C LYS A 294 -27.47 -29.24 25.50
N SER A 295 -26.27 -28.99 24.98
CA SER A 295 -25.20 -29.99 24.81
C SER A 295 -25.58 -31.17 23.90
N GLN A 296 -26.52 -30.97 22.97
CA GLN A 296 -26.91 -31.98 21.99
C GLN A 296 -26.23 -31.71 20.64
N VAL A 297 -25.86 -32.79 19.96
CA VAL A 297 -25.26 -32.75 18.62
C VAL A 297 -26.32 -32.37 17.59
N GLU A 298 -26.05 -31.33 16.81
CA GLU A 298 -26.89 -30.83 15.72
C GLU A 298 -26.08 -30.80 14.42
N TYR A 299 -26.68 -31.32 13.35
CA TYR A 299 -26.08 -31.29 12.02
C TYR A 299 -26.67 -30.12 11.23
N LYS A 300 -25.83 -29.20 10.80
CA LYS A 300 -26.25 -28.04 10.00
C LYS A 300 -25.57 -28.05 8.65
N VAL A 301 -26.35 -27.79 7.61
CA VAL A 301 -25.81 -27.49 6.28
C VAL A 301 -25.37 -26.04 6.30
N VAL A 302 -24.12 -25.78 5.94
CA VAL A 302 -23.58 -24.42 5.87
C VAL A 302 -22.97 -24.14 4.52
N ASN A 303 -23.12 -22.89 4.08
CA ASN A 303 -22.34 -22.33 3.00
C ASN A 303 -20.85 -22.35 3.36
N LYS A 304 -20.03 -22.76 2.38
CA LYS A 304 -18.57 -22.74 2.47
C LYS A 304 -18.04 -21.58 1.66
N ILE A 305 -16.82 -21.67 1.14
CA ILE A 305 -16.12 -20.51 0.57
C ILE A 305 -16.91 -19.81 -0.54
N LEU A 306 -17.28 -20.53 -1.61
CA LEU A 306 -18.01 -19.97 -2.75
C LEU A 306 -19.49 -19.72 -2.42
N GLY A 307 -20.12 -20.60 -1.65
CA GLY A 307 -21.51 -20.42 -1.22
C GLY A 307 -21.71 -19.16 -0.37
N ASP A 308 -20.81 -18.92 0.60
CA ASP A 308 -20.82 -17.74 1.47
C ASP A 308 -20.57 -16.47 0.65
N PHE A 309 -19.58 -16.52 -0.26
CA PHE A 309 -19.27 -15.39 -1.13
C PHE A 309 -20.43 -15.02 -2.06
N ALA A 310 -21.12 -16.03 -2.60
CA ALA A 310 -22.30 -15.83 -3.43
C ALA A 310 -23.46 -15.24 -2.64
N GLN A 311 -23.68 -15.71 -1.40
CA GLN A 311 -24.71 -15.15 -0.52
C GLN A 311 -24.43 -13.67 -0.19
N LYS A 312 -23.20 -13.34 0.23
CA LYS A 312 -22.82 -11.95 0.51
C LYS A 312 -23.00 -11.03 -0.71
N ALA A 313 -22.65 -11.53 -1.90
CA ALA A 313 -22.83 -10.79 -3.13
C ALA A 313 -24.31 -10.57 -3.49
N LEU A 314 -25.20 -11.53 -3.19
CA LEU A 314 -26.65 -11.37 -3.34
C LEU A 314 -27.22 -10.32 -2.37
N GLU A 315 -26.74 -10.32 -1.12
CA GLU A 315 -27.19 -9.39 -0.07
C GLU A 315 -26.70 -7.95 -0.32
N ASN A 316 -25.63 -7.77 -1.11
CA ASN A 316 -25.08 -6.46 -1.45
C ASN A 316 -24.86 -6.29 -2.98
N PRO A 317 -25.92 -6.04 -3.75
CA PRO A 317 -25.84 -5.91 -5.21
C PRO A 317 -25.15 -4.61 -5.68
N ALA A 318 -24.91 -3.64 -4.78
CA ALA A 318 -24.28 -2.37 -5.10
C ALA A 318 -22.75 -2.48 -5.25
N ALA A 319 -22.17 -3.63 -4.90
CA ALA A 319 -20.74 -3.83 -4.87
C ALA A 319 -20.31 -5.13 -5.51
N ASN A 320 -19.04 -5.19 -5.92
CA ASN A 320 -18.44 -6.36 -6.53
C ASN A 320 -17.73 -7.22 -5.50
N PHE A 321 -17.84 -8.53 -5.67
CA PHE A 321 -17.18 -9.54 -4.86
C PHE A 321 -16.24 -10.33 -5.76
N VAL A 322 -14.97 -10.50 -5.39
CA VAL A 322 -13.98 -11.19 -6.25
C VAL A 322 -13.32 -12.36 -5.54
N LEU A 323 -13.57 -13.58 -6.02
CA LEU A 323 -12.94 -14.80 -5.53
C LEU A 323 -11.77 -15.18 -6.44
N ILE A 324 -10.56 -15.08 -5.91
CA ILE A 324 -9.34 -15.52 -6.59
C ILE A 324 -9.01 -16.95 -6.15
N ILE A 325 -8.89 -17.86 -7.12
CA ILE A 325 -8.55 -19.27 -6.89
C ILE A 325 -7.18 -19.53 -7.52
N ASP A 326 -6.15 -19.55 -6.68
CA ASP A 326 -4.78 -19.82 -7.10
C ASP A 326 -4.58 -21.33 -7.34
N GLU A 327 -3.81 -21.69 -8.37
CA GLU A 327 -3.57 -23.08 -8.76
C GLU A 327 -4.87 -23.88 -8.99
N ILE A 328 -5.83 -23.27 -9.69
CA ILE A 328 -7.19 -23.78 -9.87
C ILE A 328 -7.25 -25.21 -10.45
N ASN A 329 -6.23 -25.62 -11.21
CA ASN A 329 -6.15 -26.97 -11.76
C ASN A 329 -5.76 -28.04 -10.73
N ARG A 330 -5.18 -27.69 -9.57
CA ARG A 330 -4.68 -28.66 -8.57
C ARG A 330 -5.77 -29.46 -7.84
N ALA A 331 -7.03 -29.09 -8.02
CA ALA A 331 -8.18 -29.83 -7.53
C ALA A 331 -9.03 -30.35 -8.70
N ASN A 332 -9.81 -31.40 -8.45
CA ASN A 332 -10.77 -31.91 -9.43
C ASN A 332 -11.96 -30.93 -9.54
N LEU A 333 -11.85 -29.95 -10.43
CA LEU A 333 -12.83 -28.87 -10.59
C LEU A 333 -14.27 -29.36 -10.80
N PRO A 334 -14.55 -30.37 -11.65
CA PRO A 334 -15.89 -30.92 -11.76
C PRO A 334 -16.47 -31.38 -10.41
N SER A 335 -15.65 -32.07 -9.60
CA SER A 335 -16.09 -32.60 -8.30
C SER A 335 -16.24 -31.49 -7.25
N VAL A 336 -15.34 -30.50 -7.26
CA VAL A 336 -15.36 -29.38 -6.31
C VAL A 336 -16.50 -28.41 -6.57
N LEU A 337 -16.87 -28.17 -7.83
CA LEU A 337 -17.93 -27.23 -8.20
C LEU A 337 -19.33 -27.86 -8.20
N GLY A 338 -19.45 -29.17 -8.47
CA GLY A 338 -20.74 -29.87 -8.46
C GLY A 338 -21.79 -29.20 -9.35
N GLU A 339 -22.96 -28.93 -8.79
CA GLU A 339 -24.08 -28.28 -9.46
C GLU A 339 -23.80 -26.84 -9.89
N LEU A 340 -22.82 -26.17 -9.30
CA LEU A 340 -22.49 -24.78 -9.66
C LEU A 340 -21.92 -24.64 -11.06
N ILE A 341 -21.52 -25.73 -11.71
CA ILE A 341 -21.14 -25.72 -13.13
C ILE A 341 -22.29 -25.21 -14.00
N TYR A 342 -23.52 -25.58 -13.65
CA TYR A 342 -24.73 -25.06 -14.28
C TYR A 342 -24.92 -23.59 -13.92
N ALA A 343 -24.84 -23.24 -12.63
CA ALA A 343 -25.00 -21.85 -12.16
C ALA A 343 -24.00 -20.88 -12.82
N LEU A 344 -22.79 -21.33 -13.18
CA LEU A 344 -21.78 -20.53 -13.90
C LEU A 344 -22.19 -20.17 -15.33
N GLU A 345 -23.08 -20.93 -15.96
CA GLU A 345 -23.54 -20.71 -17.34
C GLU A 345 -24.63 -19.64 -17.43
N TYR A 346 -25.54 -19.58 -16.46
CA TYR A 346 -26.70 -18.65 -16.46
C TYR A 346 -26.37 -17.26 -15.92
N ARG A 347 -25.09 -16.99 -15.62
CA ARG A 347 -24.62 -15.69 -15.13
C ARG A 347 -24.63 -14.61 -16.20
N TYR A 348 -24.99 -14.90 -17.45
CA TYR A 348 -24.97 -13.96 -18.58
C TYR A 348 -26.34 -13.65 -19.14
N ASP A 349 -27.38 -14.34 -18.66
CA ASP A 349 -28.76 -14.10 -19.07
C ASP A 349 -29.36 -13.02 -18.17
N GLU A 350 -29.37 -11.78 -18.65
CA GLU A 350 -29.89 -10.63 -17.89
C GLU A 350 -31.38 -10.78 -17.53
N GLU A 351 -32.15 -11.55 -18.30
CA GLU A 351 -33.57 -11.79 -18.05
C GLU A 351 -33.79 -12.83 -16.93
N LYS A 352 -32.83 -13.74 -16.73
CA LYS A 352 -32.92 -14.85 -15.76
C LYS A 352 -32.03 -14.68 -14.53
N GLN A 353 -31.13 -13.71 -14.51
CA GLN A 353 -30.22 -13.45 -13.38
C GLN A 353 -30.98 -13.16 -12.08
N ASN A 354 -30.52 -13.76 -10.98
CA ASN A 354 -31.13 -13.65 -9.64
C ASN A 354 -32.61 -14.06 -9.58
N THR A 355 -33.11 -14.76 -10.61
CA THR A 355 -34.44 -15.38 -10.60
C THR A 355 -34.34 -16.84 -10.15
N LYS A 356 -35.50 -17.45 -9.84
CA LYS A 356 -35.57 -18.88 -9.51
C LYS A 356 -35.08 -19.79 -10.64
N GLU A 357 -35.07 -19.33 -11.88
CA GLU A 357 -34.60 -20.11 -13.03
C GLU A 357 -33.07 -20.24 -13.10
N ALA A 358 -32.33 -19.31 -12.46
CA ALA A 358 -30.88 -19.36 -12.35
C ALA A 358 -30.40 -20.09 -11.08
N ALA A 359 -31.34 -20.52 -10.23
CA ALA A 359 -31.06 -21.23 -9.00
C ALA A 359 -30.82 -22.72 -9.27
N VAL A 360 -29.79 -23.29 -8.64
CA VAL A 360 -29.55 -24.75 -8.64
C VAL A 360 -29.90 -25.32 -7.29
N GLU A 361 -30.60 -26.45 -7.26
CA GLU A 361 -30.83 -27.19 -6.01
C GLU A 361 -29.51 -27.82 -5.56
N SER A 362 -29.15 -27.58 -4.30
CA SER A 362 -27.94 -28.16 -3.71
C SER A 362 -28.13 -29.65 -3.42
N ILE A 363 -27.08 -30.43 -3.59
CA ILE A 363 -27.06 -31.86 -3.17
C ILE A 363 -27.24 -32.03 -1.64
N TYR A 364 -27.03 -30.95 -0.86
CA TYR A 364 -27.28 -30.90 0.58
C TYR A 364 -28.64 -30.29 0.94
N ALA A 365 -29.56 -30.16 -0.02
CA ALA A 365 -30.91 -29.68 0.22
C ALA A 365 -31.67 -30.59 1.21
N LEU A 366 -31.78 -30.16 2.46
CA LEU A 366 -32.64 -30.81 3.46
C LEU A 366 -34.03 -30.17 3.38
N LYS A 367 -34.98 -30.83 2.70
CA LYS A 367 -36.42 -30.48 2.78
C LYS A 367 -36.97 -31.03 4.10
N GLN A 368 -36.85 -30.29 5.20
CA GLN A 368 -37.30 -30.80 6.50
C GLN A 368 -38.63 -30.24 6.96
N ASN A 369 -39.11 -29.07 6.48
CA ASN A 369 -40.49 -28.61 6.74
C ASN A 369 -40.99 -27.57 5.70
N GLU A 370 -42.32 -27.38 5.59
CA GLU A 370 -42.99 -26.35 4.75
C GLU A 370 -42.63 -24.88 5.11
N LYS A 371 -41.68 -24.65 6.03
CA LYS A 371 -41.21 -23.35 6.51
C LYS A 371 -39.70 -23.14 6.35
N ASP A 372 -39.03 -23.93 5.53
CA ASP A 372 -37.63 -23.66 5.18
C ASP A 372 -37.59 -22.41 4.26
N LEU A 373 -36.74 -21.43 4.59
CA LEU A 373 -36.52 -20.27 3.72
C LEU A 373 -35.86 -20.79 2.42
N GLU A 374 -36.35 -20.38 1.25
CA GLU A 374 -35.91 -20.88 -0.07
C GLU A 374 -34.39 -20.81 -0.33
N GLY A 375 -33.63 -20.03 0.48
CA GLY A 375 -32.17 -19.95 0.44
C GLY A 375 -31.41 -21.16 1.01
N ASP A 376 -32.06 -22.02 1.81
CA ASP A 376 -31.42 -23.21 2.39
C ASP A 376 -31.31 -24.36 1.38
N ILE A 377 -32.10 -24.33 0.32
CA ILE A 377 -32.22 -25.41 -0.67
C ILE A 377 -31.45 -25.08 -1.96
N THR A 378 -31.38 -23.81 -2.32
CA THR A 378 -30.88 -23.37 -3.63
C THR A 378 -29.63 -22.51 -3.54
N LEU A 379 -28.82 -22.57 -4.59
CA LEU A 379 -27.62 -21.74 -4.78
C LEU A 379 -27.77 -20.92 -6.06
N ILE A 380 -27.42 -19.64 -5.97
CA ILE A 380 -27.40 -18.69 -7.09
C ILE A 380 -26.02 -18.03 -7.10
N LEU A 381 -25.40 -17.91 -8.28
CA LEU A 381 -24.16 -17.15 -8.46
C LEU A 381 -24.49 -15.76 -9.04
N PRO A 382 -24.48 -14.69 -8.22
CA PRO A 382 -24.96 -13.38 -8.66
C PRO A 382 -23.98 -12.70 -9.62
N LYS A 383 -24.45 -11.74 -10.42
CA LYS A 383 -23.64 -11.10 -11.49
C LYS A 383 -22.46 -10.26 -11.00
N ASN A 384 -22.52 -9.79 -9.76
CA ASN A 384 -21.48 -9.00 -9.10
C ASN A 384 -20.41 -9.87 -8.42
N LEU A 385 -20.49 -11.20 -8.52
CA LEU A 385 -19.45 -12.14 -8.05
C LEU A 385 -18.46 -12.49 -9.17
N TYR A 386 -17.21 -12.06 -9.12
CA TYR A 386 -16.20 -12.42 -10.11
C TYR A 386 -15.33 -13.57 -9.61
N ILE A 387 -14.99 -14.51 -10.51
CA ILE A 387 -14.07 -15.63 -10.18
C ILE A 387 -12.82 -15.54 -11.04
N ILE A 388 -11.65 -15.40 -10.42
CA ILE A 388 -10.38 -15.33 -11.14
C ILE A 388 -9.53 -16.53 -10.75
N GLY A 389 -9.46 -17.51 -11.64
CA GLY A 389 -8.54 -18.64 -11.50
C GLY A 389 -7.13 -18.28 -11.96
N THR A 390 -6.12 -18.84 -11.32
CA THR A 390 -4.75 -18.87 -11.88
C THR A 390 -4.33 -20.31 -12.13
N MET A 391 -3.61 -20.53 -13.23
CA MET A 391 -3.14 -21.86 -13.61
C MET A 391 -1.71 -21.80 -14.14
N ASN A 392 -0.84 -22.65 -13.61
CA ASN A 392 0.46 -22.92 -14.23
C ASN A 392 0.29 -23.99 -15.30
N THR A 393 0.75 -23.68 -16.52
CA THR A 393 0.64 -24.56 -17.69
C THR A 393 1.81 -25.55 -17.82
N ALA A 394 2.93 -25.28 -17.14
CA ALA A 394 4.10 -26.16 -17.15
C ALA A 394 3.90 -27.46 -16.34
N ASP A 395 2.97 -27.44 -15.37
CA ASP A 395 2.74 -28.56 -14.46
C ASP A 395 1.84 -29.62 -15.10
N ARG A 396 2.45 -30.67 -15.66
CA ARG A 396 1.74 -31.81 -16.26
C ARG A 396 1.22 -32.82 -15.22
N SER A 397 1.60 -32.69 -13.95
CA SER A 397 1.16 -33.60 -12.88
C SER A 397 -0.29 -33.35 -12.43
N VAL A 398 -0.86 -32.24 -12.90
CA VAL A 398 -2.14 -31.73 -12.47
C VAL A 398 -3.17 -31.99 -13.58
N GLY A 399 -4.32 -32.58 -13.22
CA GLY A 399 -5.32 -33.09 -14.17
C GLY A 399 -5.79 -32.06 -15.20
N HIS A 400 -6.12 -32.52 -16.41
CA HIS A 400 -6.68 -31.67 -17.46
C HIS A 400 -7.99 -31.02 -17.01
N ILE A 401 -8.17 -29.73 -17.30
CA ILE A 401 -9.44 -29.05 -17.06
C ILE A 401 -10.48 -29.61 -18.04
N ASP A 402 -11.57 -30.13 -17.49
CA ASP A 402 -12.68 -30.70 -18.25
C ASP A 402 -13.31 -29.70 -19.25
N TYR A 403 -13.78 -30.20 -20.38
CA TYR A 403 -14.38 -29.38 -21.45
C TYR A 403 -15.62 -28.61 -20.99
N ALA A 404 -16.39 -29.13 -20.03
CA ALA A 404 -17.52 -28.41 -19.45
C ALA A 404 -17.02 -27.13 -18.77
N ILE A 405 -16.01 -27.23 -17.90
CA ILE A 405 -15.38 -26.07 -17.24
C ILE A 405 -14.77 -25.13 -18.27
N ARG A 406 -14.08 -25.68 -19.28
CA ARG A 406 -13.44 -24.87 -20.33
C ARG A 406 -14.42 -23.94 -21.04
N ARG A 407 -15.66 -24.40 -21.28
CA ARG A 407 -16.71 -23.57 -21.90
C ARG A 407 -17.21 -22.45 -20.99
N ARG A 408 -17.20 -22.63 -19.66
CA ARG A 408 -17.76 -21.66 -18.69
C ARG A 408 -16.76 -20.59 -18.24
N PHE A 409 -15.46 -20.83 -18.36
CA PHE A 409 -14.42 -19.84 -18.08
C PHE A 409 -13.88 -19.21 -19.37
N ALA A 410 -13.39 -17.97 -19.31
CA ALA A 410 -12.52 -17.42 -20.35
C ALA A 410 -11.06 -17.70 -19.98
N PHE A 411 -10.30 -18.27 -20.91
CA PHE A 411 -8.88 -18.57 -20.71
C PHE A 411 -8.07 -17.42 -21.28
N VAL A 412 -7.21 -16.84 -20.46
CA VAL A 412 -6.41 -15.68 -20.82
C VAL A 412 -4.95 -15.98 -20.55
N ASP A 413 -4.15 -15.97 -21.61
CA ASP A 413 -2.72 -16.22 -21.51
C ASP A 413 -2.00 -15.01 -20.89
N VAL A 414 -1.14 -15.31 -19.91
CA VAL A 414 -0.27 -14.35 -19.22
C VAL A 414 1.18 -14.76 -19.49
N LEU A 415 1.72 -14.19 -20.57
CA LEU A 415 3.06 -14.49 -21.05
C LEU A 415 4.14 -13.65 -20.36
N PRO A 416 5.41 -14.09 -20.39
CA PRO A 416 6.55 -13.32 -19.91
C PRO A 416 6.72 -11.96 -20.64
N ARG A 417 7.31 -10.99 -19.94
CA ARG A 417 7.36 -9.56 -20.34
C ARG A 417 8.67 -8.93 -19.90
N ILE A 418 9.28 -8.08 -20.73
CA ILE A 418 10.58 -7.48 -20.40
C ILE A 418 10.47 -6.22 -19.53
N GLU A 419 9.34 -5.52 -19.60
CA GLU A 419 9.14 -4.22 -18.94
C GLU A 419 9.40 -4.27 -17.43
N PRO A 420 8.97 -5.30 -16.67
CA PRO A 420 9.21 -5.37 -15.23
C PRO A 420 10.60 -5.88 -14.84
N VAL A 421 11.41 -6.36 -15.80
CA VAL A 421 12.75 -6.91 -15.56
C VAL A 421 13.73 -5.80 -15.20
N HIS A 422 14.57 -6.05 -14.19
CA HIS A 422 15.57 -5.08 -13.75
C HIS A 422 16.50 -4.69 -14.92
N PRO A 423 16.79 -3.39 -15.13
CA PRO A 423 17.52 -2.92 -16.32
C PRO A 423 18.84 -3.64 -16.59
N GLU A 424 19.61 -3.96 -15.54
CA GLU A 424 20.94 -4.57 -15.66
C GLU A 424 20.96 -6.03 -16.12
N ILE A 425 19.82 -6.73 -16.08
CA ILE A 425 19.74 -8.16 -16.44
C ILE A 425 18.72 -8.44 -17.55
N LYS A 426 18.30 -7.40 -18.26
CA LYS A 426 17.41 -7.54 -19.44
C LYS A 426 18.03 -8.43 -20.51
N ASP A 427 19.33 -8.28 -20.77
CA ASP A 427 20.04 -9.11 -21.76
C ASP A 427 20.07 -10.58 -21.34
N THR A 428 20.28 -10.85 -20.06
CA THR A 428 20.22 -12.21 -19.50
C THR A 428 18.82 -12.81 -19.62
N PHE A 429 17.78 -12.04 -19.33
CA PHE A 429 16.39 -12.47 -19.52
C PHE A 429 16.08 -12.77 -21.00
N VAL A 430 16.54 -11.94 -21.93
CA VAL A 430 16.40 -12.18 -23.38
C VAL A 430 17.12 -13.45 -23.80
N LYS A 431 18.36 -13.65 -23.32
CA LYS A 431 19.16 -14.85 -23.61
C LYS A 431 18.47 -16.12 -23.14
N ILE A 432 17.92 -16.14 -21.93
CA ILE A 432 17.18 -17.29 -21.40
C ILE A 432 15.87 -17.49 -22.15
N SER A 433 15.15 -16.42 -22.47
CA SER A 433 13.88 -16.49 -23.19
C SER A 433 14.03 -17.10 -24.60
N LYS A 434 15.18 -16.87 -25.26
CA LYS A 434 15.51 -17.48 -26.55
C LYS A 434 15.69 -19.00 -26.52
N LEU A 435 15.85 -19.60 -25.35
CA LEU A 435 15.81 -21.06 -25.19
C LEU A 435 14.39 -21.64 -25.37
N PHE A 436 13.37 -20.79 -25.32
CA PHE A 436 11.98 -21.20 -25.48
C PHE A 436 11.37 -20.62 -26.76
N VAL A 437 11.68 -19.36 -27.06
CA VAL A 437 11.08 -18.58 -28.15
C VAL A 437 12.15 -18.04 -29.09
N LYS A 438 12.22 -18.57 -30.31
CA LYS A 438 13.25 -18.27 -31.32
C LYS A 438 13.31 -16.78 -31.67
N ASN A 439 12.14 -16.18 -31.85
CA ASN A 439 11.97 -14.80 -32.30
C ASN A 439 11.82 -13.79 -31.15
N PHE A 440 12.19 -14.15 -29.91
CA PHE A 440 12.12 -13.23 -28.79
C PHE A 440 13.17 -12.12 -28.89
N ASN A 441 12.71 -10.87 -28.98
CA ASN A 441 13.54 -9.67 -29.08
C ASN A 441 13.27 -8.65 -27.95
N GLY A 442 12.52 -9.04 -26.92
CA GLY A 442 12.14 -8.18 -25.81
C GLY A 442 10.74 -7.58 -25.92
N LEU A 443 10.05 -7.67 -27.06
CA LEU A 443 8.64 -7.26 -27.17
C LEU A 443 7.77 -8.49 -27.45
N VAL A 444 6.67 -8.62 -26.71
CA VAL A 444 5.63 -9.65 -26.95
C VAL A 444 4.30 -8.93 -27.14
N ASP A 445 4.23 -8.10 -28.18
CA ASP A 445 2.96 -7.51 -28.61
C ASP A 445 2.71 -7.95 -30.06
N GLY A 446 1.94 -9.03 -30.21
CA GLY A 446 1.32 -9.45 -31.48
C GLY A 446 2.21 -10.23 -32.46
N THR A 447 3.46 -10.54 -32.15
CA THR A 447 4.29 -11.45 -32.94
C THR A 447 3.86 -12.91 -32.72
N SER A 448 3.84 -13.72 -33.80
CA SER A 448 3.65 -15.17 -33.69
C SER A 448 4.76 -15.77 -32.86
N ILE A 449 4.45 -16.51 -31.79
CA ILE A 449 5.46 -17.16 -30.94
C ILE A 449 5.99 -18.38 -31.69
N GLU A 450 7.29 -18.38 -31.96
CA GLU A 450 7.97 -19.49 -32.62
C GLU A 450 8.79 -20.28 -31.60
N ASN A 451 8.49 -21.57 -31.45
CA ASN A 451 9.28 -22.47 -30.62
C ASN A 451 10.76 -22.44 -31.03
N ALA A 452 11.65 -22.35 -30.04
CA ALA A 452 13.08 -22.45 -30.26
C ALA A 452 13.50 -23.88 -30.64
N ASP A 453 14.60 -24.00 -31.38
CA ASP A 453 15.19 -25.31 -31.75
C ASP A 453 15.71 -26.09 -30.53
N THR A 454 15.83 -25.41 -29.39
CA THR A 454 16.19 -25.92 -28.06
C THR A 454 15.01 -26.49 -27.28
N LEU A 455 13.76 -26.23 -27.69
CA LEU A 455 12.54 -26.71 -27.05
C LEU A 455 12.07 -28.01 -27.72
N ALA A 456 11.73 -29.03 -26.92
CA ALA A 456 11.20 -30.28 -27.45
C ALA A 456 9.83 -30.08 -28.16
N SER A 457 9.59 -30.84 -29.24
CA SER A 457 8.41 -30.66 -30.13
C SER A 457 7.06 -30.84 -29.43
N ASP A 458 7.03 -31.59 -28.34
CA ASP A 458 5.82 -31.89 -27.58
C ASP A 458 5.44 -30.76 -26.61
N PHE A 459 6.21 -29.67 -26.59
CA PHE A 459 5.99 -28.50 -25.74
C PHE A 459 5.77 -27.25 -26.56
N ARG A 460 4.91 -26.37 -26.04
CA ARG A 460 4.71 -25.03 -26.56
C ARG A 460 5.43 -24.05 -25.65
N ALA A 461 6.14 -23.09 -26.23
CA ALA A 461 6.88 -22.10 -25.45
C ALA A 461 5.97 -21.35 -24.46
N GLU A 462 4.74 -21.05 -24.88
CA GLU A 462 3.71 -20.39 -24.08
C GLU A 462 3.36 -21.16 -22.80
N ASP A 463 3.60 -22.47 -22.75
CA ASP A 463 3.25 -23.31 -21.60
C ASP A 463 4.39 -23.41 -20.57
N VAL A 464 5.65 -23.33 -21.00
CA VAL A 464 6.84 -23.64 -20.17
C VAL A 464 7.83 -22.49 -19.98
N TRP A 465 7.74 -21.43 -20.78
CA TRP A 465 8.71 -20.32 -20.81
C TRP A 465 8.88 -19.61 -19.47
N LEU A 466 10.10 -19.59 -18.95
CA LEU A 466 10.43 -18.96 -17.68
C LEU A 466 10.04 -17.47 -17.63
N GLY A 467 9.18 -17.13 -16.67
CA GLY A 467 8.61 -15.80 -16.54
C GLY A 467 9.53 -14.73 -15.94
N HIS A 468 9.09 -13.48 -16.07
CA HIS A 468 9.86 -12.31 -15.69
C HIS A 468 9.96 -12.07 -14.17
N SER A 469 9.12 -12.70 -13.34
CA SER A 469 9.12 -12.48 -11.89
C SER A 469 10.43 -12.90 -11.21
N TYR A 470 11.12 -13.90 -11.76
CA TYR A 470 12.44 -14.35 -11.31
C TYR A 470 13.52 -13.27 -11.50
N PHE A 471 13.23 -12.23 -12.30
CA PHE A 471 14.17 -11.20 -12.73
C PHE A 471 13.81 -9.79 -12.20
N ILE A 472 12.85 -9.68 -11.27
CA ILE A 472 12.45 -8.40 -10.66
C ILE A 472 13.24 -8.13 -9.36
N CYS A 473 13.78 -6.92 -9.23
CA CYS A 473 14.47 -6.42 -8.02
C CYS A 473 13.96 -5.02 -7.62
N LYS A 474 12.70 -4.95 -7.15
CA LYS A 474 12.06 -3.71 -6.71
C LYS A 474 12.09 -3.55 -5.19
N ASN A 475 12.06 -2.32 -4.71
CA ASN A 475 11.85 -1.98 -3.31
C ASN A 475 10.34 -1.99 -2.96
N ASP A 476 10.02 -1.74 -1.70
CA ASP A 476 8.63 -1.75 -1.17
C ASP A 476 7.73 -0.71 -1.90
N ASP A 477 8.32 0.34 -2.47
CA ASP A 477 7.63 1.39 -3.24
C ASP A 477 7.51 1.06 -4.75
N GLY A 478 7.91 -0.14 -5.17
CA GLY A 478 7.82 -0.58 -6.57
C GLY A 478 8.87 0.01 -7.51
N ILE A 479 9.89 0.68 -6.97
CA ILE A 479 11.02 1.28 -7.71
C ILE A 479 12.16 0.26 -7.77
N ASP A 480 12.86 0.18 -8.90
CA ASP A 480 14.04 -0.67 -9.03
C ASP A 480 15.11 -0.27 -8.01
N LYS A 481 15.67 -1.27 -7.32
CA LYS A 481 16.75 -1.04 -6.37
C LYS A 481 17.98 -0.52 -7.11
N GLY A 482 18.72 0.38 -6.48
CA GLY A 482 20.01 0.81 -7.01
C GLY A 482 20.95 -0.39 -7.19
N LYS A 483 21.85 -0.32 -8.17
CA LYS A 483 22.79 -1.39 -8.55
C LYS A 483 23.41 -2.14 -7.36
N THR A 484 23.93 -1.40 -6.38
CA THR A 484 24.59 -1.95 -5.18
C THR A 484 23.69 -2.88 -4.35
N GLU A 485 22.39 -2.62 -4.32
CA GLU A 485 21.41 -3.45 -3.60
C GLU A 485 20.81 -4.55 -4.48
N ALA A 486 20.70 -4.32 -5.79
CA ALA A 486 20.10 -5.26 -6.73
C ALA A 486 21.03 -6.44 -7.06
N ASP A 487 22.32 -6.19 -7.27
CA ASP A 487 23.32 -7.20 -7.69
C ASP A 487 23.36 -8.46 -6.80
N PRO A 488 23.45 -8.38 -5.45
CA PRO A 488 23.46 -9.58 -4.61
C PRO A 488 22.13 -10.36 -4.68
N ILE A 489 21.00 -9.68 -4.84
CA ILE A 489 19.68 -10.32 -4.96
C ILE A 489 19.57 -11.04 -6.30
N LEU A 490 20.02 -10.40 -7.38
CA LEU A 490 20.03 -10.98 -8.72
C LEU A 490 20.89 -12.25 -8.76
N LYS A 491 22.11 -12.19 -8.21
CA LYS A 491 22.97 -13.37 -8.09
C LYS A 491 22.31 -14.52 -7.32
N MET A 492 21.64 -14.21 -6.21
CA MET A 492 20.92 -15.21 -5.43
C MET A 492 19.78 -15.85 -6.23
N LYS A 493 18.91 -15.06 -6.86
CA LYS A 493 17.80 -15.57 -7.68
C LYS A 493 18.28 -16.41 -8.87
N MET A 494 19.32 -15.96 -9.56
CA MET A 494 19.89 -16.70 -10.68
C MET A 494 20.42 -18.07 -10.23
N LYS A 495 21.17 -18.09 -9.14
CA LYS A 495 21.81 -19.29 -8.62
C LYS A 495 20.84 -20.30 -8.02
N TYR A 496 19.82 -19.84 -7.31
CA TYR A 496 18.95 -20.70 -6.50
C TYR A 496 17.53 -20.88 -7.05
N GLU A 497 17.12 -20.11 -8.06
CA GLU A 497 15.81 -20.24 -8.70
C GLU A 497 15.95 -20.57 -10.20
N VAL A 498 16.57 -19.68 -10.98
CA VAL A 498 16.60 -19.78 -12.45
C VAL A 498 17.43 -20.97 -12.94
N ILE A 499 18.70 -21.07 -12.52
CA ILE A 499 19.60 -22.15 -12.96
C ILE A 499 19.07 -23.52 -12.56
N PRO A 500 18.57 -23.74 -11.33
CA PRO A 500 17.93 -25.01 -10.95
C PRO A 500 16.73 -25.39 -11.84
N ILE A 501 15.83 -24.46 -12.13
CA ILE A 501 14.67 -24.73 -13.01
C ILE A 501 15.13 -25.14 -14.41
N LEU A 502 16.12 -24.47 -14.99
CA LEU A 502 16.67 -24.84 -16.30
C LEU A 502 17.30 -26.24 -16.29
N LYS A 503 17.98 -26.62 -15.21
CA LYS A 503 18.53 -27.99 -15.06
C LYS A 503 17.42 -29.04 -14.99
N GLU A 504 16.33 -28.74 -14.30
CA GLU A 504 15.16 -29.61 -14.22
C GLU A 504 14.49 -29.75 -15.59
N TYR A 505 14.32 -28.66 -16.33
CA TYR A 505 13.76 -28.70 -17.69
C TYR A 505 14.60 -29.53 -18.67
N ILE A 506 15.93 -29.52 -18.55
CA ILE A 506 16.82 -30.38 -19.34
C ILE A 506 16.63 -31.85 -18.92
N LYS A 507 16.56 -32.11 -17.61
CA LYS A 507 16.37 -33.46 -17.06
C LYS A 507 15.02 -34.07 -17.47
N ASP A 508 13.96 -33.25 -17.50
CA ASP A 508 12.60 -33.66 -17.85
C ASP A 508 12.36 -33.70 -19.36
N GLY A 509 13.36 -33.34 -20.16
CA GLY A 509 13.28 -33.36 -21.63
C GLY A 509 12.42 -32.24 -22.23
N ILE A 510 12.07 -31.22 -21.45
CA ILE A 510 11.41 -30.01 -21.95
C ILE A 510 12.39 -29.25 -22.86
N LEU A 511 13.62 -29.12 -22.40
CA LEU A 511 14.72 -28.48 -23.11
C LEU A 511 15.69 -29.56 -23.60
N LEU A 512 16.04 -29.52 -24.89
CA LEU A 512 16.91 -30.50 -25.55
C LEU A 512 18.39 -30.23 -25.19
N ASP A 513 19.12 -31.25 -24.72
CA ASP A 513 20.54 -31.14 -24.33
C ASP A 513 21.49 -30.95 -25.54
N ASN A 514 21.41 -29.79 -26.20
CA ASN A 514 22.21 -29.42 -27.36
C ASN A 514 23.32 -28.40 -26.99
N ASP A 515 24.19 -28.10 -27.97
CA ASP A 515 25.34 -27.21 -27.75
C ASP A 515 24.93 -25.78 -27.37
N GLU A 516 23.76 -25.31 -27.84
CA GLU A 516 23.24 -23.98 -27.52
C GLU A 516 22.86 -23.88 -26.03
N ILE A 517 22.12 -24.86 -25.50
CA ILE A 517 21.78 -24.91 -24.08
C ILE A 517 23.03 -25.04 -23.22
N LYS A 518 23.97 -25.93 -23.60
CA LYS A 518 25.25 -26.11 -22.88
C LYS A 518 26.03 -24.81 -22.79
N LYS A 519 26.06 -24.04 -23.89
CA LYS A 519 26.71 -22.72 -23.92
C LYS A 519 26.01 -21.73 -22.99
N VAL A 520 24.69 -21.59 -23.06
CA VAL A 520 23.93 -20.68 -22.18
C VAL A 520 24.11 -21.05 -20.72
N MET A 521 24.01 -22.34 -20.38
CA MET A 521 24.21 -22.85 -19.02
C MET A 521 25.63 -22.60 -18.50
N LYS A 522 26.65 -22.78 -19.34
CA LYS A 522 28.05 -22.49 -18.98
C LYS A 522 28.24 -21.01 -18.68
N ASP A 523 27.68 -20.12 -19.51
CA ASP A 523 27.78 -18.67 -19.30
C ASP A 523 27.09 -18.25 -17.99
N LEU A 524 25.87 -18.75 -17.74
CA LEU A 524 25.13 -18.49 -16.51
C LEU A 524 25.88 -19.01 -15.27
N LEU A 525 26.50 -20.18 -15.35
CA LEU A 525 27.31 -20.73 -14.26
C LEU A 525 28.61 -19.96 -14.05
N SER A 526 29.22 -19.40 -15.10
CA SER A 526 30.42 -18.58 -14.95
C SER A 526 30.13 -17.21 -14.32
N GLU A 527 28.94 -16.67 -14.56
CA GLU A 527 28.54 -15.33 -14.11
C GLU A 527 27.82 -15.36 -12.75
N TYR A 528 27.03 -16.41 -12.49
CA TYR A 528 26.15 -16.53 -11.32
C TYR A 528 26.31 -17.85 -10.54
N GLY A 529 26.91 -18.88 -11.15
CA GLY A 529 27.39 -20.04 -10.42
C GLY A 529 28.66 -19.65 -9.69
N MET A 530 28.85 -20.14 -8.46
CA MET A 530 30.14 -19.95 -7.77
C MET A 530 31.17 -20.90 -8.37
#